data_AF-A0A6P2CAB7-F1
#
_entry.id   AF-A0A6P2CAB7-F1
#
_cell.length_a   1.000
_cell.length_b   1.000
_cell.length_c   1.000
_cell.angle_alpha   90.00
_cell.angle_beta   90.00
_cell.angle_gamma   90.00
#
_symmetry.space_group_name_H-M   'P 1'
#
loop_
_entity.id
_entity.type
_entity.pdbx_description
1 polymer ?
#
loop_
_entity_poly.entity_id
_entity_poly.type
_entity_poly.pdbx_seq_one_letter_code
_entity_poly.pdbx_strand_id
1 'polypeptide(L)'
;MRPDAVAGTGSDGHHEYLRTSCGRDLTVGRLALGGARHPAARVFVDLGQCPGCEGTGWAGLTVAEARQFARAVLAQAAAAERECRARAAAGAVRWPAASS
;
A
#
# COMPACT_ATOMS: atom_id res chain seq x y z
N MET A 1 8.16 22.63 18.96
CA MET A 1 8.10 21.23 18.51
C MET A 1 7.48 21.25 17.11
N ARG A 2 8.27 20.96 16.06
CA ARG A 2 7.76 20.97 14.68
C ARG A 2 7.00 19.67 14.44
N PRO A 3 5.86 19.68 13.74
CA PRO A 3 5.25 18.44 13.28
C PRO A 3 6.16 17.82 12.22
N ASP A 4 6.76 16.67 12.55
CA ASP A 4 7.49 15.85 11.60
C ASP A 4 6.55 15.39 10.49
N ALA A 5 7.12 15.37 9.28
CA ALA A 5 6.44 15.23 8.01
C ALA A 5 5.36 14.14 8.04
N VAL A 6 4.11 14.58 7.80
CA VAL A 6 3.02 13.73 7.34
C VAL A 6 3.58 12.90 6.19
N ALA A 7 3.69 11.58 6.38
CA ALA A 7 3.99 10.66 5.31
C ALA A 7 2.98 10.96 4.21
N GLY A 8 3.44 11.61 3.13
CA GLY A 8 2.57 12.09 2.08
C GLY A 8 1.74 10.94 1.56
N THR A 9 0.43 11.01 1.76
CA THR A 9 -0.54 10.25 0.98
C THR A 9 -0.48 10.79 -0.44
N GLY A 10 0.56 10.39 -1.18
CA GLY A 10 0.66 10.65 -2.61
C GLY A 10 -0.61 10.15 -3.27
N SER A 11 -1.25 11.02 -4.04
CA SER A 11 -2.56 10.86 -4.69
C SER A 11 -2.86 9.46 -5.22
N ASP A 12 -4.10 9.00 -4.94
CA ASP A 12 -4.85 7.94 -5.62
C ASP A 12 -4.25 6.53 -5.63
N GLY A 13 -3.80 6.06 -4.47
CA GLY A 13 -3.73 4.62 -4.23
C GLY A 13 -5.15 4.04 -4.19
N HIS A 14 -5.59 3.32 -5.23
CA HIS A 14 -6.84 2.55 -5.18
C HIS A 14 -6.79 1.60 -3.98
N HIS A 15 -7.63 1.80 -2.97
CA HIS A 15 -7.73 0.94 -1.80
C HIS A 15 -8.77 -0.16 -2.05
N GLU A 16 -8.42 -1.39 -1.71
CA GLU A 16 -9.36 -2.51 -1.69
C GLU A 16 -9.90 -2.67 -0.27
N TYR A 17 -11.23 -2.76 -0.16
CA TYR A 17 -11.93 -2.90 1.11
C TYR A 17 -12.53 -4.30 1.24
N LEU A 18 -12.37 -4.92 2.40
CA LEU A 18 -12.95 -6.22 2.73
C LEU A 18 -13.67 -6.14 4.08
N ARG A 19 -14.99 -6.41 4.09
CA ARG A 19 -15.75 -6.65 5.31
C ARG A 19 -15.71 -8.13 5.64
N THR A 20 -15.19 -8.49 6.81
CA THR A 20 -15.26 -9.87 7.30
C THR A 20 -16.63 -10.15 7.93
N SER A 21 -16.98 -11.43 8.01
CA SER A 21 -18.17 -11.96 8.66
C SER A 21 -18.24 -11.65 10.16
N CYS A 22 -17.10 -11.48 10.84
CA CYS A 22 -17.05 -10.99 12.23
C CYS A 22 -17.25 -9.47 12.36
N GLY A 23 -17.52 -8.78 11.25
CA GLY A 23 -17.83 -7.35 11.25
C GLY A 23 -16.60 -6.45 11.30
N ARG A 24 -15.44 -6.93 10.85
CA ARG A 24 -14.20 -6.15 10.79
C ARG A 24 -13.97 -5.64 9.36
N ASP A 25 -13.61 -4.36 9.23
CA ASP A 25 -13.19 -3.77 7.96
C ASP A 25 -11.69 -3.90 7.81
N LEU A 26 -11.24 -4.53 6.72
CA LEU A 26 -9.84 -4.53 6.32
C LEU A 26 -9.67 -3.58 5.14
N THR A 27 -8.58 -2.82 5.14
CA THR A 27 -8.17 -1.98 4.02
C THR A 27 -6.81 -2.45 3.52
N VAL A 28 -6.70 -2.68 2.21
CA VAL A 28 -5.44 -2.99 1.55
C VAL A 28 -5.13 -1.88 0.56
N GLY A 29 -3.97 -1.25 0.71
CA GLY A 29 -3.58 -0.16 -0.16
C GLY A 29 -2.09 -0.15 -0.45
N ARG A 30 -1.65 0.94 -1.09
CA ARG A 30 -0.25 1.18 -1.44
C ARG A 30 0.22 2.47 -0.81
N LEU A 31 1.44 2.45 -0.29
CA LEU A 31 2.14 3.63 0.20
C LEU A 31 3.41 3.85 -0.62
N ALA A 32 3.51 5.02 -1.23
CA ALA A 32 4.74 5.48 -1.86
C ALA A 32 5.55 6.29 -0.84
N LEU A 33 6.63 5.72 -0.31
CA LEU A 33 7.54 6.46 0.55
C LEU A 33 8.50 7.30 -0.31
N GLY A 34 8.30 8.62 -0.30
CA GLY A 34 9.11 9.59 -1.06
C GLY A 34 10.22 10.23 -0.21
N GLY A 35 11.46 10.24 -0.72
CA GLY A 35 12.59 10.98 -0.16
C GLY A 35 13.95 10.27 -0.27
N ALA A 36 13.97 8.94 -0.38
CA ALA A 36 15.21 8.18 -0.53
C ALA A 36 15.59 7.98 -2.01
N ARG A 37 16.88 7.74 -2.28
CA ARG A 37 17.44 7.41 -3.62
C ARG A 37 16.73 6.25 -4.33
N HIS A 38 15.90 5.49 -3.63
CA HIS A 38 15.07 4.41 -4.14
C HIS A 38 13.65 4.53 -3.56
N PRO A 39 12.64 4.94 -4.34
CA PRO A 39 11.26 4.90 -3.89
C PRO A 39 10.88 3.44 -3.61
N ALA A 40 10.59 3.13 -2.35
CA ALA A 40 10.02 1.83 -1.99
C ALA A 40 8.50 1.95 -2.04
N ALA A 41 7.87 1.37 -3.06
CA ALA A 41 6.43 1.13 -3.03
C ALA A 41 6.15 -0.02 -2.07
N ARG A 42 5.26 0.20 -1.09
CA ARG A 42 4.86 -0.80 -0.09
C ARG A 42 3.38 -1.07 -0.21
N VAL A 43 2.99 -2.32 0.00
CA VAL A 43 1.59 -2.67 0.28
C VAL A 43 1.38 -2.53 1.78
N PHE A 44 0.32 -1.84 2.18
CA PHE A 44 -0.08 -1.78 3.59
C PHE A 44 -1.41 -2.51 3.76
N VAL A 45 -1.59 -3.08 4.95
CA VAL A 45 -2.83 -3.71 5.37
C VAL A 45 -3.23 -3.08 6.70
N ASP A 46 -4.38 -2.43 6.70
CA ASP A 46 -5.05 -2.03 7.93
C ASP A 46 -6.09 -3.09 8.28
N LEU A 47 -5.98 -3.64 9.48
CA LEU A 47 -6.92 -4.66 9.98
C LEU A 47 -8.15 -4.02 10.63
N GLY A 48 -8.22 -2.69 10.71
CA GLY A 48 -9.32 -1.95 11.32
C GLY A 48 -9.53 -2.28 12.80
N GLN A 49 -10.62 -1.76 13.34
CA GLN A 49 -11.10 -2.12 14.68
C GLN A 49 -12.23 -3.13 14.55
N CYS A 50 -12.26 -4.14 15.43
CA CYS A 50 -13.42 -5.02 15.56
C CYS A 50 -14.18 -4.66 16.84
N PRO A 51 -15.47 -4.30 16.75
CA PRO A 51 -16.32 -4.12 17.92
C PRO A 51 -16.39 -5.42 18.74
N GLY A 52 -15.97 -5.37 20.00
CA GLY A 52 -16.00 -6.54 20.91
C GLY A 52 -14.83 -7.51 20.78
N CYS A 53 -13.88 -7.29 19.86
CA CYS A 53 -12.60 -7.99 19.89
C CYS A 53 -11.62 -7.20 20.76
N GLU A 54 -11.43 -7.60 22.02
CA GLU A 54 -10.43 -6.97 22.89
C GLU A 54 -9.02 -7.22 22.32
N GLY A 55 -8.40 -6.16 21.76
CA GLY A 55 -6.94 -6.04 21.66
C GLY A 55 -6.17 -6.90 20.67
N THR A 56 -6.79 -7.68 19.78
CA THR A 56 -5.99 -8.55 18.91
C THR A 56 -5.50 -7.83 17.64
N GLY A 57 -4.18 -7.66 17.52
CA GLY A 57 -3.48 -7.23 16.30
C GLY A 57 -3.52 -8.26 15.15
N TRP A 58 -4.52 -9.15 15.17
CA TRP A 58 -4.73 -10.19 14.19
C TRP A 58 -6.24 -10.39 13.96
N ALA A 59 -6.60 -10.79 12.74
CA ALA A 59 -7.96 -11.04 12.31
C ALA A 59 -8.13 -12.50 11.91
N GLY A 60 -9.15 -13.18 12.45
CA GLY A 60 -9.59 -14.48 11.95
C GLY A 60 -10.36 -14.30 10.64
N LEU A 61 -10.00 -15.08 9.62
CA LEU A 61 -10.67 -15.09 8.31
C LEU A 61 -11.20 -16.48 8.01
N THR A 62 -12.38 -16.55 7.42
CA THR A 62 -12.84 -17.76 6.73
C THR A 62 -11.95 -18.06 5.53
N VAL A 63 -12.03 -19.29 5.00
CA VAL A 63 -11.27 -19.68 3.80
C VAL A 63 -11.59 -18.78 2.60
N ALA A 64 -12.85 -18.41 2.43
CA ALA A 64 -13.27 -17.53 1.34
C ALA A 64 -12.71 -16.10 1.51
N GLU A 65 -12.80 -15.54 2.71
CA GLU A 65 -12.26 -14.22 3.05
C GLU A 65 -10.74 -14.19 2.89
N ALA A 66 -10.03 -15.23 3.34
CA ALA A 66 -8.57 -15.33 3.19
C ALA A 66 -8.16 -15.33 1.72
N ARG A 67 -8.90 -16.05 0.84
CA ARG A 67 -8.66 -16.03 -0.60
C ARG A 67 -8.95 -14.68 -1.23
N GLN A 68 -10.01 -13.98 -0.78
CA GLN A 68 -10.32 -12.64 -1.25
C GLN A 68 -9.25 -11.63 -0.83
N PHE A 69 -8.86 -11.67 0.44
CA PHE A 69 -7.80 -10.86 1.00
C PHE A 69 -6.47 -11.06 0.26
N ALA A 70 -6.06 -12.31 0.02
CA ALA A 70 -4.84 -12.62 -0.73
C ALA A 70 -4.87 -12.04 -2.15
N ARG A 71 -6.01 -12.12 -2.86
CA ARG A 71 -6.16 -11.52 -4.19
C ARG A 71 -6.00 -10.00 -4.15
N ALA A 72 -6.58 -9.33 -3.15
CA ALA A 72 -6.44 -7.88 -2.98
C ALA A 72 -4.97 -7.48 -2.72
N VAL A 73 -4.29 -8.19 -1.81
CA VAL A 73 -2.86 -7.96 -1.51
C VAL A 73 -1.98 -8.14 -2.75
N LEU A 74 -2.17 -9.23 -3.49
CA LEU A 74 -1.40 -9.50 -4.70
C LEU A 74 -1.68 -8.48 -5.81
N ALA A 75 -2.93 -8.02 -5.96
CA ALA A 75 -3.26 -6.98 -6.93
C ALA A 75 -2.55 -5.65 -6.61
N GLN A 76 -2.53 -5.26 -5.34
CA GLN A 76 -1.82 -4.07 -4.88
C GLN A 76 -0.30 -4.23 -5.04
N ALA A 77 0.27 -5.40 -4.76
CA ALA A 77 1.69 -5.68 -4.99
C ALA A 77 2.06 -5.51 -6.48
N ALA A 78 1.30 -6.11 -7.38
CA ALA A 78 1.53 -5.98 -8.82
C ALA A 78 1.41 -4.52 -9.30
N ALA A 79 0.50 -3.74 -8.72
CA ALA A 79 0.37 -2.32 -9.02
C ALA A 79 1.55 -1.50 -8.51
N ALA A 80 2.06 -1.80 -7.31
CA ALA A 80 3.26 -1.19 -6.74
C ALA A 80 4.52 -1.48 -7.60
N GLU A 81 4.66 -2.72 -8.10
CA GLU A 81 5.75 -3.07 -9.02
C GLU A 81 5.71 -2.28 -10.33
N ARG A 82 4.52 -2.08 -10.90
CA ARG A 82 4.34 -1.25 -12.11
C ARG A 82 4.75 0.20 -11.86
N GLU A 83 4.37 0.75 -10.70
CA GLU A 83 4.73 2.10 -10.30
C GLU A 83 6.25 2.26 -10.11
N CYS A 84 6.91 1.31 -9.44
CA CYS A 84 8.37 1.29 -9.30
C CYS A 84 9.07 1.28 -10.67
N ARG A 85 8.61 0.44 -11.60
CA ARG A 85 9.15 0.38 -12.97
C ARG A 85 8.94 1.69 -13.73
N ALA A 86 7.75 2.29 -13.66
CA ALA A 86 7.46 3.55 -14.32
C ALA A 86 8.34 4.69 -13.79
N ARG A 87 8.54 4.76 -12.46
CA ARG A 87 9.43 5.75 -11.83
C ARG A 87 10.90 5.55 -12.21
N ALA A 88 11.37 4.30 -12.29
CA ALA A 88 12.72 3.99 -12.75
C ALA A 88 12.94 4.43 -14.21
N ALA A 89 11.97 4.17 -15.10
CA ALA A 89 12.01 4.62 -16.49
C ALA A 89 12.02 6.16 -16.60
N ALA A 90 11.16 6.85 -15.83
CA ALA A 90 11.13 8.32 -15.81
C ALA A 90 12.45 8.92 -15.27
N GLY A 91 13.07 8.28 -14.27
CA GLY A 91 14.39 8.65 -13.76
C GLY A 91 15.52 8.44 -14.77
N ALA A 92 15.41 7.44 -15.65
CA ALA A 92 16.36 7.17 -16.72
C ALA A 92 16.23 8.14 -17.92
N VAL A 93 15.01 8.63 -18.19
CA VAL A 93 14.74 9.64 -19.23
C VAL A 93 15.28 11.04 -18.86
N ARG A 94 15.60 11.27 -17.59
CA ARG A 94 16.34 12.45 -17.12
C ARG A 94 17.84 12.34 -17.48
N TRP A 95 18.19 12.40 -18.76
CA TRP A 95 19.55 12.72 -19.20
C TRP A 95 19.56 13.29 -20.63
N PRO A 96 19.60 14.62 -20.83
CA PRO A 96 20.26 15.14 -22.02
C PRO A 96 21.76 14.99 -21.78
N ALA A 97 22.43 14.20 -22.63
CA ALA A 97 23.89 14.22 -22.68
C ALA A 97 24.32 15.66 -22.96
N ALA A 98 24.93 16.32 -21.96
CA ALA A 98 25.62 17.58 -22.19
C ALA A 98 26.64 17.33 -23.30
N SER A 99 26.35 17.89 -24.47
CA SER A 99 27.15 17.77 -25.67
C SER A 99 28.44 18.58 -25.50
N SER A 100 29.48 18.09 -26.19
CA SER A 100 30.88 18.50 -26.16
C SER A 100 31.18 19.99 -26.27
#